data_AF-A0A013VIL6-F1
#
_entry.id   AF-A0A013VIL6-F1
#
_cell.length_a   1.000
_cell.length_b   1.000
_cell.length_c   1.000
_cell.angle_alpha   90.00
_cell.angle_beta   90.00
_cell.angle_gamma   90.00
#
_symmetry.space_group_name_H-M   'P 1'
#
loop_
_entity.id
_entity.type
_entity.pdbx_description
1 polymer ?
#
loop_
_entity_poly.entity_id
_entity_poly.type
_entity_poly.pdbx_seq_one_letter_code
_entity_poly.pdbx_strand_id
1 'polypeptide(L)'
;MNDMAMTLLPPGTVSRRHMAILDGAIVARMSALLPAQTERCVMQTFGISVNTWVKVKQGQPIRPSVANRLIERLQSKWSENHV
;
A
#
# COMPACT_ATOMS: atom_id res chain seq x y z
N MET A 1 -24.34 42.83 -13.21
CA MET A 1 -25.59 42.11 -12.86
C MET A 1 -25.51 40.75 -13.50
N ASN A 2 -25.37 39.73 -12.64
CA ASN A 2 -25.43 38.28 -12.83
C ASN A 2 -24.51 37.65 -13.91
N ASP A 3 -23.41 36.96 -13.56
CA ASP A 3 -23.29 35.73 -12.74
C ASP A 3 -23.81 34.48 -13.47
N MET A 4 -22.96 33.45 -13.43
CA MET A 4 -23.25 32.01 -13.48
C MET A 4 -22.80 31.20 -14.71
N ALA A 5 -21.70 30.48 -14.45
CA ALA A 5 -21.44 29.08 -14.80
C ALA A 5 -20.81 28.77 -16.17
N MET A 6 -19.67 29.40 -16.41
CA MET A 6 -18.54 28.69 -17.03
C MET A 6 -18.13 27.55 -16.08
N THR A 7 -18.67 26.35 -16.29
CA THR A 7 -18.39 25.17 -15.46
C THR A 7 -16.95 24.73 -15.73
N LEU A 8 -16.01 25.39 -15.06
CA LEU A 8 -14.66 24.92 -14.86
C LEU A 8 -14.75 23.67 -13.97
N LEU A 9 -14.67 22.49 -14.57
CA LEU A 9 -14.11 21.35 -13.84
C LEU A 9 -12.66 21.73 -13.49
N PRO A 10 -12.25 21.74 -12.21
CA PRO A 10 -10.87 21.98 -11.87
C PRO A 10 -9.98 20.87 -12.48
N PRO A 11 -8.76 21.19 -12.95
CA PRO A 11 -7.79 20.18 -13.36
C PRO A 11 -7.34 19.40 -12.12
N GLY A 12 -8.10 18.36 -11.77
CA GLY A 12 -7.86 17.60 -10.55
C GLY A 12 -8.85 16.46 -10.28
N THR A 13 -9.69 16.08 -11.25
CA THR A 13 -10.60 14.94 -11.05
C THR A 13 -9.84 13.62 -11.21
N VAL A 14 -9.02 13.25 -10.22
CA VAL A 14 -8.58 11.86 -10.04
C VAL A 14 -9.50 11.21 -9.03
N SER A 15 -10.59 10.61 -9.51
CA SER A 15 -11.39 9.72 -8.67
C SER A 15 -11.89 8.54 -9.46
N ARG A 16 -11.11 7.46 -9.43
CA ARG A 16 -11.65 6.13 -9.24
C ARG A 16 -10.90 5.52 -8.08
N ARG A 17 -11.64 5.00 -7.09
CA ARG A 17 -11.08 4.22 -5.98
C ARG A 17 -10.51 2.92 -6.53
N HIS A 18 -9.39 2.99 -7.24
CA HIS A 18 -8.63 1.80 -7.59
C HIS A 18 -8.10 1.26 -6.28
N MET A 19 -8.41 -0.01 -6.02
CA MET A 19 -7.80 -0.77 -4.94
C MET A 19 -6.85 -1.78 -5.57
N ALA A 20 -5.77 -2.09 -4.87
CA ALA A 20 -4.78 -3.06 -5.28
C ALA A 20 -4.86 -4.29 -4.38
N ILE A 21 -4.73 -5.47 -4.96
CA ILE A 21 -4.51 -6.73 -4.25
C ILE A 21 -3.05 -7.12 -4.51
N LEU A 22 -2.34 -7.51 -3.46
CA LEU A 22 -0.97 -8.00 -3.59
C LEU A 22 -1.00 -9.48 -3.96
N ASP A 23 -0.10 -9.88 -4.86
CA ASP A 23 0.10 -11.26 -5.24
C ASP A 23 0.52 -12.12 -4.03
N GLY A 24 0.04 -13.37 -3.98
CA GLY A 24 0.30 -14.28 -2.86
C GLY A 24 1.78 -14.54 -2.60
N ALA A 25 2.62 -14.56 -3.64
CA ALA A 25 4.06 -14.71 -3.48
C ALA A 25 4.70 -13.49 -2.80
N ILE A 26 4.20 -12.28 -3.09
CA ILE A 26 4.64 -11.06 -2.40
C ILE A 26 4.25 -11.13 -0.92
N VAL A 27 3.02 -11.55 -0.62
CA VAL A 27 2.54 -11.69 0.78
C VAL A 27 3.33 -12.74 1.57
N ALA A 28 3.67 -13.87 0.94
CA ALA A 28 4.51 -14.90 1.55
C ALA A 28 5.90 -14.35 1.90
N ARG A 29 6.51 -13.59 0.98
CA ARG A 29 7.81 -12.94 1.21
C ARG A 29 7.73 -11.90 2.33
N MET A 30 6.69 -11.08 2.35
CA MET A 30 6.47 -10.13 3.45
C MET A 30 6.36 -10.86 4.80
N SER A 31 5.68 -12.01 4.83
CA SER A 31 5.56 -12.81 6.06
C SER A 31 6.92 -13.32 6.54
N ALA A 32 7.78 -13.76 5.61
CA ALA A 32 9.12 -14.25 5.93
C ALA A 32 10.08 -13.15 6.45
N LEU A 33 9.83 -11.89 6.09
CA LEU A 33 10.60 -10.73 6.56
C LEU A 33 10.15 -10.20 7.93
N LEU A 34 9.08 -10.74 8.50
CA LEU A 34 8.62 -10.37 9.84
C LEU A 34 9.23 -11.30 10.89
N PRO A 35 10.10 -10.80 11.79
CA PRO A 35 10.52 -11.55 12.98
C PRO A 35 9.36 -12.07 13.83
N ALA A 36 8.26 -11.32 13.88
CA ALA A 36 7.03 -11.73 14.55
C ALA A 36 5.80 -11.06 13.90
N GLN A 37 4.63 -11.70 13.93
CA GLN A 37 3.38 -11.13 13.41
C GLN A 37 2.66 -10.27 14.46
N THR A 38 3.40 -9.38 15.14
CA THR A 38 2.85 -8.43 16.12
C THR A 38 2.70 -7.04 15.49
N GLU A 39 1.81 -6.21 16.06
CA GLU A 39 1.59 -4.85 15.58
C GLU A 39 2.88 -4.03 15.51
N ARG A 40 3.67 -4.06 16.58
CA ARG A 40 4.96 -3.36 16.65
C ARG A 40 5.89 -3.79 15.51
N CYS A 41 6.01 -5.10 15.29
CA CYS A 41 6.91 -5.63 14.27
C CYS A 41 6.43 -5.28 12.85
N VAL A 42 5.13 -5.39 12.57
CA VAL A 42 4.53 -4.99 11.29
C VAL A 42 4.76 -3.51 11.00
N MET A 43 4.54 -2.65 12.00
CA MET A 43 4.77 -1.22 11.85
C MET A 43 6.25 -0.90 11.64
N GLN A 44 7.16 -1.50 12.41
CA GLN A 44 8.59 -1.27 12.30
C GLN A 44 9.17 -1.75 10.96
N THR A 45 8.76 -2.93 10.48
CA THR A 45 9.29 -3.51 9.24
C THR A 45 8.71 -2.87 7.99
N PHE A 46 7.40 -2.57 7.99
CA PHE A 46 6.69 -2.15 6.77
C PHE A 46 6.03 -0.78 6.83
N GLY A 47 5.99 -0.13 8.00
CA GLY A 47 5.34 1.18 8.17
C GLY A 47 3.83 1.14 7.88
N ILE A 48 3.17 0.01 8.15
CA ILE A 48 1.72 -0.17 8.02
C ILE A 48 1.12 -0.68 9.34
N SER A 49 -0.17 -0.47 9.54
CA SER A 49 -0.87 -1.04 10.69
C SER A 49 -1.07 -2.55 10.56
N VAL A 50 -1.21 -3.24 11.69
CA VAL A 50 -1.54 -4.67 11.74
C VAL A 50 -2.85 -4.99 11.01
N ASN A 51 -3.84 -4.08 11.06
CA ASN A 51 -5.10 -4.23 10.34
C ASN A 51 -4.89 -4.26 8.82
N THR A 52 -3.98 -3.44 8.30
CA THR A 52 -3.64 -3.43 6.88
C THR A 52 -2.93 -4.73 6.49
N TRP A 53 -2.03 -5.21 7.35
CA TRP A 53 -1.37 -6.51 7.17
C TRP A 53 -2.35 -7.68 7.12
N VAL A 54 -3.35 -7.71 8.03
CA VAL A 54 -4.40 -8.74 8.01
C VAL A 54 -5.20 -8.71 6.71
N LYS A 55 -5.57 -7.51 6.22
CA LYS A 55 -6.26 -7.36 4.92
C LYS A 55 -5.43 -7.93 3.77
N VAL A 56 -4.15 -7.58 3.71
CA VAL A 56 -3.22 -8.09 2.70
C VAL A 56 -3.12 -9.61 2.74
N LYS A 57 -2.97 -10.21 3.93
CA LYS A 57 -2.94 -11.66 4.11
C LYS A 57 -4.20 -12.37 3.64
N GLN A 58 -5.36 -11.72 3.78
CA GLN A 58 -6.66 -12.25 3.37
C GLN A 58 -6.95 -11.99 1.87
N GLY A 59 -5.99 -11.44 1.11
CA GLY A 59 -6.21 -11.08 -0.29
C GLY A 59 -7.19 -9.92 -0.47
N GLN A 60 -7.40 -9.11 0.57
CA GLN A 60 -8.34 -7.99 0.50
C GLN A 60 -7.71 -6.77 -0.18
N PRO A 61 -8.52 -5.98 -0.90
CA PRO A 61 -8.08 -4.76 -1.54
C PRO A 61 -7.54 -3.72 -0.54
N ILE A 62 -6.37 -3.16 -0.86
CA ILE A 62 -5.75 -2.01 -0.16
C ILE A 62 -5.59 -0.82 -1.11
N ARG A 63 -5.27 0.35 -0.57
CA ARG A 63 -4.99 1.54 -1.40
C ARG A 63 -3.73 1.32 -2.26
N PRO A 64 -3.73 1.71 -3.54
CA PRO A 64 -2.57 1.56 -4.43
C PRO A 64 -1.31 2.25 -3.90
N SER A 65 -1.46 3.42 -3.27
CA SER A 65 -0.34 4.12 -2.64
C SER A 65 0.33 3.31 -1.52
N VAL A 66 -0.45 2.49 -0.81
CA VAL A 66 0.10 1.58 0.22
C VAL A 66 0.80 0.40 -0.45
N ALA A 67 0.19 -0.21 -1.47
CA ALA A 67 0.80 -1.30 -2.23
C ALA A 67 2.15 -0.90 -2.84
N ASN A 68 2.21 0.26 -3.50
CA ASN A 68 3.44 0.77 -4.12
C ASN A 68 4.57 0.95 -3.08
N ARG A 69 4.27 1.61 -1.96
CA ARG A 69 5.24 1.80 -0.87
C ARG A 69 5.74 0.49 -0.27
N LEU A 70 4.89 -0.54 -0.22
CA LEU A 70 5.31 -1.86 0.26
C LEU A 70 6.26 -2.53 -0.73
N ILE A 71 5.96 -2.48 -2.03
CA ILE A 71 6.81 -3.03 -3.08
C ILE A 71 8.17 -2.32 -3.12
N GLU A 72 8.18 -0.99 -3.07
CA GLU A 72 9.41 -0.19 -3.03
C GLU A 72 10.31 -0.59 -1.85
N ARG A 73 9.73 -0.72 -0.64
CA ARG A 73 10.49 -1.14 0.55
C ARG A 73 11.03 -2.56 0.43
N LEU A 74 10.26 -3.47 -0.16
CA LEU A 74 10.72 -4.84 -0.41
C LEU A 74 11.89 -4.87 -1.39
N GLN A 75 11.86 -4.04 -2.44
CA GLN A 75 12.96 -3.90 -3.38
C GLN A 75 14.21 -3.34 -2.71
N SER A 76 14.10 -2.28 -1.90
CA SER A 76 15.24 -1.72 -1.17
C SER A 76 15.87 -2.73 -0.21
N LYS A 77 15.05 -3.44 0.58
CA LYS A 77 15.52 -4.48 1.52
C LYS A 77 16.13 -5.68 0.83
N TRP A 78 15.77 -5.95 -0.42
CA TRP A 78 16.35 -7.04 -1.18
C TRP A 78 17.78 -6.74 -1.62
N SER A 79 18.06 -5.51 -2.05
CA SER A 79 19.41 -5.06 -2.38
C SER A 79 20.35 -5.12 -1.18
N GLU A 80 19.85 -4.90 0.04
CA GLU A 80 20.63 -4.97 1.28
C GLU A 80 20.98 -6.41 1.72
N ASN A 81 20.17 -7.41 1.36
CA ASN A 81 20.33 -8.81 1.80
C ASN A 81 21.12 -9.69 0.81
N HIS A 82 21.59 -9.16 -0.33
CA HIS A 82 22.31 -9.89 -1.39
C HIS A 82 23.74 -9.35 -1.65
N VAL A 83 24.42 -8.85 -0.61
CA VAL A 83 25.86 -8.57 -0.61
C VAL A 83 26.57 -9.54 0.33
#